data_AF-A0A7J3IK76-F1
#
_entry.id   AF-A0A7J3IK76-F1
#
_cell.length_a   1.000
_cell.length_b   1.000
_cell.length_c   1.000
_cell.angle_alpha   90.00
_cell.angle_beta   90.00
_cell.angle_gamma   90.00
#
_symmetry.space_group_name_H-M   'P 1'
#
loop_
_entity.id
_entity.type
_entity.pdbx_description
1 polymer ?
#
loop_
_entity_poly.entity_id
_entity_poly.type
_entity_poly.pdbx_seq_one_letter_code
_entity_poly.pdbx_strand_id
1 'polypeptide(L)'
;MTFNEKISLALLSALNHLNKSISALKRGDENAFSNDVWHVAAELEYALFLFSLMLGEGRSVPASKLNPDPKNLPTEAIMLRVRELIEEAQGFLKVGSLSNALRSTYLARHYLFKVQEGLSGKKHGVGRK
;
A
#
# COMPACT_ATOMS: atom_id res chain seq x y z
N MET A 1 -14.57 13.91 12.79
CA MET A 1 -14.03 13.39 11.52
C MET A 1 -14.60 11.99 11.30
N THR A 2 -15.29 11.77 10.18
CA THR A 2 -15.91 10.49 9.80
C THR A 2 -14.85 9.46 9.42
N PHE A 3 -15.20 8.16 9.36
CA PHE A 3 -14.29 7.12 8.88
C PHE A 3 -13.82 7.38 7.45
N ASN A 4 -14.71 7.81 6.56
CA ASN A 4 -14.37 8.15 5.17
C ASN A 4 -13.30 9.24 5.07
N GLU A 5 -13.42 10.30 5.87
CA GLU A 5 -12.43 11.38 5.92
C GLU A 5 -11.07 10.87 6.41
N LYS A 6 -11.05 10.04 7.47
CA LYS A 6 -9.81 9.46 8.00
C LYS A 6 -9.14 8.52 6.99
N ILE A 7 -9.92 7.68 6.30
CA ILE A 7 -9.41 6.78 5.24
C ILE A 7 -8.83 7.62 4.11
N SER A 8 -9.55 8.65 3.66
CA SER A 8 -9.09 9.53 2.58
C SER A 8 -7.75 10.21 2.93
N LEU A 9 -7.59 10.67 4.17
CA LEU A 9 -6.34 11.26 4.67
C LEU A 9 -5.20 10.23 4.73
N ALA A 10 -5.47 9.02 5.22
CA ALA A 10 -4.48 7.94 5.24
C ALA A 10 -4.01 7.58 3.82
N LEU A 11 -4.93 7.46 2.85
CA LEU A 11 -4.59 7.21 1.45
C LEU A 11 -3.78 8.35 0.83
N LEU A 12 -4.08 9.61 1.18
CA LEU A 12 -3.30 10.77 0.73
C LEU A 12 -1.88 10.76 1.34
N SER A 13 -1.76 10.43 2.62
CA SER A 13 -0.47 10.26 3.30
C SER A 13 0.35 9.15 2.65
N ALA A 14 -0.27 8.00 2.39
CA ALA A 14 0.34 6.88 1.66
C ALA A 14 0.85 7.32 0.29
N LEU A 15 0.03 8.04 -0.50
CA LEU A 15 0.43 8.55 -1.81
C LEU A 15 1.63 9.51 -1.73
N ASN A 16 1.68 10.36 -0.72
CA ASN A 16 2.79 11.29 -0.50
C ASN A 16 4.10 10.55 -0.18
N HIS A 17 4.07 9.55 0.70
CA HIS A 17 5.25 8.71 0.96
C HIS A 17 5.63 7.84 -0.24
N LEU A 18 4.65 7.41 -1.04
CA LEU A 18 4.86 6.62 -2.26
C LEU A 18 5.56 7.47 -3.34
N ASN A 19 5.19 8.75 -3.45
CA ASN A 19 5.92 9.73 -4.26
C ASN A 19 7.37 9.90 -3.81
N LYS A 20 7.59 10.09 -2.49
CA LYS A 20 8.93 10.28 -1.93
C LYS A 20 9.82 9.06 -2.14
N SER A 21 9.30 7.86 -1.91
CA SER A 21 10.03 6.60 -2.16
C SER A 21 10.37 6.42 -3.64
N ILE A 22 9.44 6.67 -4.58
CA ILE A 22 9.76 6.62 -6.02
C ILE A 22 10.88 7.61 -6.37
N SER A 23 10.85 8.82 -5.82
CA SER A 23 11.93 9.80 -6.03
C SER A 23 13.25 9.35 -5.39
N ALA A 24 13.24 8.74 -4.22
CA ALA A 24 14.42 8.19 -3.56
C ALA A 24 15.05 7.04 -4.35
N LEU A 25 14.21 6.13 -4.88
CA LEU A 25 14.63 5.03 -5.75
C LEU A 25 15.38 5.55 -6.99
N LYS A 26 14.84 6.57 -7.66
CA LYS A 26 15.47 7.20 -8.83
C LYS A 26 16.83 7.83 -8.52
N ARG A 27 17.04 8.30 -7.27
CA ARG A 27 18.31 8.87 -6.81
C ARG A 27 19.29 7.82 -6.28
N GLY A 28 18.88 6.55 -6.17
CA GLY A 28 19.69 5.48 -5.56
C GLY A 28 19.80 5.58 -4.03
N ASP A 29 18.93 6.35 -3.36
CA ASP A 29 18.94 6.47 -1.91
C ASP A 29 18.12 5.32 -1.28
N GLU A 30 18.79 4.18 -1.07
CA GLU A 30 18.14 2.95 -0.57
C GLU A 30 17.53 3.13 0.84
N ASN A 31 18.15 3.95 1.71
CA ASN A 31 17.67 4.18 3.07
C ASN A 31 16.38 5.00 3.07
N ALA A 32 16.36 6.13 2.36
CA ALA A 32 15.15 6.93 2.23
C ALA A 32 14.04 6.16 1.51
N PHE A 33 14.38 5.42 0.45
CA PHE A 33 13.46 4.53 -0.25
C PHE A 33 12.81 3.53 0.71
N SER A 34 13.63 2.79 1.48
CA SER A 34 13.13 1.80 2.42
C SER A 34 12.24 2.44 3.49
N ASN A 35 12.68 3.55 4.09
CA ASN A 35 11.93 4.23 5.14
C ASN A 35 10.55 4.68 4.64
N ASP A 36 10.48 5.32 3.48
CA ASP A 36 9.21 5.76 2.90
C ASP A 36 8.31 4.57 2.53
N VAL A 37 8.86 3.46 2.00
CA VAL A 37 8.06 2.24 1.72
C VAL A 37 7.39 1.70 3.00
N TRP A 38 8.09 1.72 4.14
CA TRP A 38 7.49 1.32 5.42
C TRP A 38 6.36 2.26 5.85
N HIS A 39 6.51 3.57 5.64
CA HIS A 39 5.44 4.54 5.89
C HIS A 39 4.22 4.32 4.99
N VAL A 40 4.42 4.07 3.69
CA VAL A 40 3.30 3.74 2.77
C VAL A 40 2.54 2.51 3.30
N ALA A 41 3.25 1.47 3.71
CA ALA A 41 2.61 0.26 4.23
C ALA A 41 1.81 0.53 5.51
N ALA A 42 2.36 1.29 6.45
CA ALA A 42 1.68 1.64 7.69
C ALA A 42 0.37 2.41 7.44
N GLU A 43 0.39 3.38 6.52
CA GLU A 43 -0.80 4.16 6.17
C GLU A 43 -1.87 3.31 5.47
N LEU A 44 -1.45 2.39 4.59
CA LEU A 44 -2.37 1.45 3.94
C LEU A 44 -3.01 0.48 4.95
N GLU A 45 -2.24 -0.06 5.90
CA GLU A 45 -2.77 -0.90 6.98
C GLU A 45 -3.74 -0.12 7.87
N TYR A 46 -3.42 1.13 8.19
CA TYR A 46 -4.32 1.99 8.95
C TYR A 46 -5.63 2.26 8.19
N ALA A 47 -5.58 2.51 6.88
CA ALA A 47 -6.77 2.64 6.05
C ALA A 47 -7.60 1.34 6.04
N LEU A 48 -6.97 0.18 5.89
CA LEU A 48 -7.63 -1.14 5.96
C LEU A 48 -8.30 -1.39 7.31
N PHE A 49 -7.64 -1.00 8.41
CA PHE A 49 -8.21 -1.07 9.75
C PHE A 49 -9.45 -0.17 9.89
N LEU A 50 -9.41 1.06 9.36
CA LEU A 50 -10.59 1.92 9.37
C LEU A 50 -11.75 1.36 8.53
N PHE A 51 -11.46 0.72 7.39
CA PHE A 51 -12.48 0.01 6.60
C PHE A 51 -13.13 -1.12 7.39
N SER A 52 -12.35 -1.90 8.16
CA SER A 52 -12.91 -3.00 8.97
C SER A 52 -13.83 -2.47 10.07
N LEU A 53 -13.46 -1.37 10.73
CA LEU A 53 -14.32 -0.69 11.70
C LEU A 53 -15.62 -0.16 11.06
N MET A 54 -15.54 0.33 9.83
CA MET A 54 -16.70 0.90 9.13
C MET A 54 -17.68 -0.15 8.61
N LEU A 55 -17.19 -1.31 8.15
CA LEU A 55 -18.01 -2.35 7.51
C LEU A 55 -18.56 -3.41 8.48
N GLY A 56 -18.08 -3.43 9.73
CA GLY A 56 -18.41 -4.43 10.74
C GLY A 56 -17.77 -5.79 10.47
N GLU A 57 -17.72 -6.66 11.48
CA GLU A 57 -16.99 -7.95 11.49
C GLU A 57 -17.40 -8.99 10.41
N GLY A 58 -18.39 -8.71 9.55
CA GLY A 58 -18.92 -9.66 8.57
C GLY A 58 -18.64 -9.36 7.09
N ARG A 59 -18.07 -8.19 6.75
CA ARG A 59 -17.84 -7.78 5.35
C ARG A 59 -16.35 -7.63 5.04
N SER A 60 -15.62 -8.72 5.25
CA SER A 60 -14.25 -8.87 4.75
C SER A 60 -14.27 -9.16 3.25
N VAL A 61 -13.33 -8.60 2.49
CA VAL A 61 -13.17 -9.02 1.10
C VAL A 61 -12.60 -10.44 1.10
N PRO A 62 -13.23 -11.43 0.44
CA PRO A 62 -12.73 -12.80 0.46
C PRO A 62 -11.32 -12.84 -0.14
N ALA A 63 -10.34 -13.22 0.69
CA ALA A 63 -8.92 -13.29 0.35
C ALA A 63 -8.65 -14.12 -0.91
N SER A 64 -9.50 -15.12 -1.20
CA SER A 64 -9.39 -15.98 -2.39
C SER A 64 -9.58 -15.26 -3.74
N LYS A 65 -10.16 -14.04 -3.78
CA LYS A 65 -10.40 -13.29 -5.02
C LYS A 65 -9.38 -12.18 -5.31
N LEU A 66 -8.40 -11.99 -4.42
CA LEU A 66 -7.50 -10.82 -4.44
C LEU A 66 -6.02 -11.18 -4.37
N ASN A 67 -5.61 -12.35 -4.85
CA ASN A 67 -4.20 -12.67 -5.01
C ASN A 67 -3.73 -12.19 -6.37
N PRO A 68 -3.18 -10.96 -6.52
CA PRO A 68 -2.35 -10.68 -7.67
C PRO A 68 -1.14 -11.63 -7.60
N ASP A 69 -0.60 -12.01 -8.75
CA ASP A 69 0.72 -12.66 -8.82
C ASP A 69 1.78 -11.62 -9.20
N PRO A 70 2.32 -10.87 -8.22
CA PRO A 70 3.35 -9.86 -8.47
C PRO A 70 4.75 -10.45 -8.64
N LYS A 71 4.93 -11.79 -8.61
CA LYS A 71 6.25 -12.42 -8.44
C LYS A 71 7.32 -12.06 -9.48
N ASN A 72 6.91 -11.55 -10.64
CA ASN A 72 7.82 -11.22 -11.74
C ASN A 72 7.88 -9.72 -12.09
N LEU A 73 7.25 -8.85 -11.30
CA LEU A 73 7.26 -7.42 -11.59
C LEU A 73 8.49 -6.73 -10.98
N PRO A 74 9.18 -5.85 -11.73
CA PRO A 74 10.23 -5.02 -11.16
C PRO A 74 9.66 -4.04 -10.12
N THR A 75 10.50 -3.62 -9.17
CA THR A 75 10.09 -2.74 -8.06
C THR A 75 9.40 -1.48 -8.57
N GLU A 76 9.90 -0.87 -9.62
CA GLU A 76 9.35 0.33 -10.24
C GLU A 76 7.93 0.11 -10.76
N ALA A 77 7.67 -1.03 -11.41
CA ALA A 77 6.33 -1.38 -11.89
C ALA A 77 5.37 -1.64 -10.74
N ILE A 78 5.85 -2.29 -9.66
CA ILE A 78 5.06 -2.48 -8.44
C ILE A 78 4.68 -1.13 -7.82
N MET A 79 5.65 -0.21 -7.66
CA MET A 79 5.41 1.11 -7.08
C MET A 79 4.43 1.94 -7.92
N LEU A 80 4.50 1.86 -9.25
CA LEU A 80 3.52 2.49 -10.14
C LEU A 80 2.13 1.86 -9.96
N ARG A 81 2.05 0.53 -9.87
CA ARG A 81 0.76 -0.14 -9.65
C ARG A 81 0.13 0.21 -8.30
N VAL A 82 0.95 0.35 -7.25
CA VAL A 82 0.49 0.81 -5.92
C VAL A 82 -0.08 2.22 -6.00
N ARG A 83 0.55 3.13 -6.76
CA ARG A 83 0.02 4.48 -6.98
C ARG A 83 -1.38 4.46 -7.59
N GLU A 84 -1.52 3.76 -8.72
CA GLU A 84 -2.80 3.64 -9.44
C GLU A 84 -3.91 3.13 -8.51
N LEU A 85 -3.61 2.10 -7.71
CA LEU A 85 -4.57 1.52 -6.78
C LEU A 85 -4.96 2.47 -5.63
N ILE A 86 -4.04 3.31 -5.14
CA ILE A 86 -4.35 4.34 -4.15
C ILE A 86 -5.26 5.41 -4.76
N GLU A 87 -4.96 5.85 -5.98
CA GLU A 87 -5.75 6.84 -6.71
C GLU A 87 -7.16 6.31 -7.03
N GLU A 88 -7.27 5.05 -7.47
CA GLU A 88 -8.54 4.32 -7.65
C GLU A 88 -9.33 4.28 -6.33
N ALA A 89 -8.68 3.91 -5.22
CA ALA A 89 -9.34 3.84 -3.92
C ALA A 89 -9.92 5.20 -3.49
N GLN A 90 -9.16 6.29 -3.70
CA GLN A 90 -9.66 7.65 -3.45
C GLN A 90 -10.83 8.00 -4.37
N GLY A 91 -10.77 7.61 -5.66
CA GLY A 91 -11.88 7.78 -6.60
C GLY A 91 -13.15 7.06 -6.12
N PHE A 92 -13.02 5.82 -5.68
CA PHE A 92 -14.14 5.03 -5.15
C PHE A 92 -14.74 5.61 -3.87
N LEU A 93 -13.93 6.16 -2.97
CA LEU A 93 -14.43 6.86 -1.78
C LEU A 93 -15.29 8.08 -2.15
N LYS A 94 -14.88 8.87 -3.15
CA LYS A 94 -15.61 10.06 -3.60
C LYS A 94 -17.01 9.72 -4.14
N VAL A 95 -17.14 8.59 -4.83
CA VAL A 95 -18.44 8.14 -5.39
C VAL A 95 -19.21 7.21 -4.42
N GLY A 96 -18.73 7.01 -3.19
CA GLY A 96 -19.40 6.20 -2.17
C GLY A 96 -19.26 4.69 -2.32
N SER A 97 -18.38 4.21 -3.21
CA SER A 97 -18.17 2.78 -3.47
C SER A 97 -17.17 2.15 -2.49
N LEU A 98 -17.60 1.94 -1.23
CA LEU A 98 -16.73 1.47 -0.15
C LEU A 98 -16.06 0.11 -0.42
N SER A 99 -16.78 -0.83 -1.03
CA SER A 99 -16.24 -2.17 -1.33
C SER A 99 -15.09 -2.11 -2.35
N ASN A 100 -15.19 -1.23 -3.35
CA ASN A 100 -14.15 -1.05 -4.35
C ASN A 100 -12.97 -0.28 -3.79
N ALA A 101 -13.22 0.73 -2.95
CA ALA A 101 -12.16 1.45 -2.24
C ALA A 101 -11.34 0.50 -1.33
N LEU A 102 -12.02 -0.35 -0.56
CA LEU A 102 -11.38 -1.38 0.26
C LEU A 102 -10.58 -2.35 -0.62
N ARG A 103 -11.16 -2.83 -1.72
CA ARG A 103 -10.48 -3.74 -2.64
C ARG A 103 -9.19 -3.15 -3.21
N SER A 104 -9.23 -1.93 -3.73
CA SER A 104 -8.03 -1.29 -4.29
C SER A 104 -6.98 -1.02 -3.21
N THR A 105 -7.40 -0.60 -2.01
CA THR A 105 -6.48 -0.42 -0.86
C THR A 105 -5.79 -1.72 -0.45
N TYR A 106 -6.55 -2.82 -0.38
CA TYR A 106 -6.01 -4.15 -0.07
C TYR A 106 -4.99 -4.61 -1.10
N LEU A 107 -5.30 -4.45 -2.39
CA LEU A 107 -4.38 -4.80 -3.46
C LEU A 107 -3.10 -3.95 -3.38
N ALA A 108 -3.23 -2.63 -3.14
CA ALA A 108 -2.07 -1.75 -2.99
C ALA A 108 -1.15 -2.25 -1.87
N ARG A 109 -1.72 -2.62 -0.72
CA ARG A 109 -0.96 -3.15 0.42
C ARG A 109 -0.25 -4.46 0.09
N HIS A 110 -0.93 -5.35 -0.63
CA HIS A 110 -0.38 -6.66 -1.02
C HIS A 110 0.75 -6.54 -2.05
N TYR A 111 0.61 -5.65 -3.04
CA TYR A 111 1.69 -5.33 -3.98
C TYR A 111 2.91 -4.78 -3.24
N LEU A 112 2.70 -3.83 -2.33
CA LEU A 112 3.78 -3.21 -1.55
C LEU A 112 4.51 -4.20 -0.63
N PHE A 113 3.81 -5.23 -0.14
CA PHE A 113 4.42 -6.29 0.68
C PHE A 113 5.60 -6.96 -0.03
N LYS A 114 5.54 -7.14 -1.36
CA LYS A 114 6.64 -7.72 -2.14
C LYS A 114 7.89 -6.85 -2.14
N VAL A 115 7.72 -5.53 -2.22
CA VAL A 115 8.82 -4.58 -2.12
C VAL A 115 9.47 -4.68 -0.74
N GLN A 116 8.65 -4.80 0.32
CA GLN A 116 9.13 -4.97 1.69
C GLN A 116 9.87 -6.29 1.92
N GLU A 117 9.43 -7.39 1.30
CA GLU A 117 10.13 -8.69 1.34
C GLU A 117 11.54 -8.55 0.74
N GLY A 118 11.67 -7.91 -0.43
CA GLY A 118 12.96 -7.65 -1.06
C GLY A 118 13.89 -6.77 -0.22
N LEU A 119 13.34 -5.77 0.49
CA LEU A 119 14.09 -4.91 1.41
C LEU A 119 14.57 -5.65 2.67
N SER A 120 13.73 -6.54 3.22
CA SER A 120 14.04 -7.29 4.44
C SER A 120 15.03 -8.43 4.17
N GLY A 121 14.93 -9.08 3.00
CA GLY A 121 15.89 -10.09 2.56
C GLY A 121 17.31 -9.56 2.40
N LYS A 122 17.48 -8.30 1.96
CA LYS A 122 18.78 -7.62 1.89
C LYS A 122 19.42 -7.39 3.28
N LYS A 123 18.63 -7.16 4.33
CA LYS A 123 19.16 -6.89 5.70
C LYS A 123 19.77 -8.13 6.38
N HIS A 124 19.37 -9.34 6.01
CA HIS A 124 19.88 -10.58 6.62
C HIS A 124 21.15 -11.16 5.97
N GLY A 125 21.68 -10.54 4.92
CA GLY A 125 22.95 -10.95 4.27
C GLY A 125 24.22 -10.46 4.96
N VAL A 126 24.12 -9.53 5.91
CA VAL A 126 25.27 -8.96 6.64
C VAL A 126 25.33 -9.59 8.03
N GLY A 127 25.65 -10.89 8.09
CA GLY A 127 25.71 -11.61 9.37
C GLY A 127 26.28 -13.03 9.32
N ARG A 128 26.89 -13.44 8.20
CA ARG A 128 27.68 -14.68 8.13
C ARG A 128 28.99 -14.37 7.42
N LYS A 129 29.96 -13.89 8.20
CA LYS A 129 31.38 -14.11 7.94
C LYS A 129 31.87 -15.08 9.01
#